data_AF-A0A8D8VJC8-F1
#
_entry.id   AF-A0A8D8VJC8-F1
#
_cell.length_a   1.000
_cell.length_b   1.000
_cell.length_c   1.000
_cell.angle_alpha   90.00
_cell.angle_beta   90.00
_cell.angle_gamma   90.00
#
_symmetry.space_group_name_H-M   'P 1'
#
loop_
_entity.id
_entity.type
_entity.pdbx_description
1 polymer ?
#
loop_
_entity_poly.entity_id
_entity_poly.type
_entity_poly.pdbx_seq_one_letter_code
_entity_poly.pdbx_strand_id
1 'polypeptide(L)'
;MINNNNNNNHPPSGATSTPGLSLSEHSKLWGNANSTTSSPHSISPKSFQFDSSGSSSSTANKMSPLIRDFVQGLDDSEWQRSLFSLLQNQTYNQCEVDLFELMCKVLDQNLFSQVDWARNSCFFKDLKVDDQMKLLQHSWSDMLVLDHMHQRMHNSLPDETTLHNGQKFDLLSLGLLGVPSLRDRFAQVTIKLQELKFDISDYICVKFLLLLNPDVRGIMNRTHVEEGHEQVQKALLEYCVTGYPQIQDKFNKLMNVLPELHEIASRGEEHLYLKHCNGGAPTQTLLMEMLHAKRK
;
A
#
# COMPACT_ATOMS: atom_id res chain seq x y z
N MET A 1 56.06 -23.77 -13.37
CA MET A 1 56.10 -25.19 -12.96
C MET A 1 54.85 -25.42 -12.09
N ILE A 2 53.89 -26.32 -12.38
CA ILE A 2 53.99 -27.77 -12.70
C ILE A 2 54.48 -28.52 -11.44
N ASN A 3 53.80 -29.50 -10.81
CA ASN A 3 52.55 -30.27 -11.04
C ASN A 3 51.72 -30.29 -9.71
N ASN A 4 50.42 -30.63 -9.58
CA ASN A 4 49.45 -31.54 -10.24
C ASN A 4 49.39 -33.00 -9.70
N ASN A 5 48.18 -33.59 -9.69
CA ASN A 5 47.79 -35.01 -9.43
C ASN A 5 47.87 -35.58 -7.99
N ASN A 6 47.09 -36.62 -7.57
CA ASN A 6 45.70 -37.05 -7.91
C ASN A 6 45.22 -38.22 -6.97
N ASN A 7 43.98 -38.71 -7.19
CA ASN A 7 43.42 -40.06 -6.92
C ASN A 7 43.01 -40.53 -5.49
N ASN A 8 41.68 -40.67 -5.31
CA ASN A 8 40.89 -41.92 -5.14
C ASN A 8 41.39 -43.10 -4.29
N ASN A 9 40.48 -43.69 -3.49
CA ASN A 9 40.17 -45.16 -3.52
C ASN A 9 38.86 -45.56 -2.80
N HIS A 10 38.25 -46.69 -3.21
CA HIS A 10 36.95 -47.27 -2.78
C HIS A 10 36.80 -48.71 -3.37
N PRO A 11 35.80 -49.58 -3.06
CA PRO A 11 34.86 -49.70 -1.93
C PRO A 11 35.29 -50.77 -0.88
N PRO A 12 34.89 -52.09 -0.79
CA PRO A 12 33.87 -52.93 -1.47
C PRO A 12 32.92 -53.82 -0.58
N SER A 13 31.70 -54.07 -1.10
CA SER A 13 30.91 -55.34 -1.13
C SER A 13 30.40 -56.17 0.09
N GLY A 14 29.08 -56.39 0.12
CA GLY A 14 28.40 -57.70 0.40
C GLY A 14 27.27 -57.70 1.46
N ALA A 15 26.20 -58.53 1.42
CA ALA A 15 25.54 -59.35 0.36
C ALA A 15 24.16 -59.93 0.84
N THR A 16 23.39 -60.58 -0.05
CA THR A 16 22.12 -61.37 0.15
C THR A 16 20.76 -60.62 0.21
N SER A 17 19.57 -61.20 -0.13
CA SER A 17 19.18 -62.04 -1.30
C SER A 17 17.63 -62.16 -1.51
N THR A 18 17.22 -62.29 -2.78
CA THR A 18 15.88 -62.50 -3.46
C THR A 18 15.11 -63.82 -3.16
N PRO A 19 13.95 -64.22 -3.81
CA PRO A 19 12.92 -63.55 -4.68
C PRO A 19 11.39 -63.93 -4.45
N GLY A 20 10.46 -63.40 -5.28
CA GLY A 20 9.11 -63.98 -5.60
C GLY A 20 8.06 -62.91 -6.02
N LEU A 21 7.57 -62.79 -7.28
CA LEU A 21 6.58 -63.58 -8.08
C LEU A 21 5.12 -63.54 -7.53
N SER A 22 4.03 -63.34 -8.31
CA SER A 22 3.84 -62.86 -9.71
C SER A 22 2.35 -62.50 -10.03
N LEU A 23 2.08 -62.13 -11.28
CA LEU A 23 0.81 -62.12 -12.05
C LEU A 23 -0.13 -63.34 -11.82
N SER A 24 -1.44 -63.38 -12.19
CA SER A 24 -2.40 -62.38 -12.72
C SER A 24 -3.87 -62.91 -12.73
N GLU A 25 -4.82 -62.05 -13.13
CA GLU A 25 -6.04 -62.32 -13.95
C GLU A 25 -7.16 -63.33 -13.58
N HIS A 26 -8.35 -62.74 -13.35
CA HIS A 26 -9.57 -62.88 -14.19
C HIS A 26 -10.48 -64.14 -14.16
N SER A 27 -11.79 -63.86 -14.02
CA SER A 27 -12.97 -64.58 -14.58
C SER A 27 -13.83 -65.50 -13.69
N LYS A 28 -15.14 -65.16 -13.64
CA LYS A 28 -16.32 -66.06 -13.71
C LYS A 28 -16.60 -66.97 -12.48
N LEU A 29 -17.82 -67.47 -12.20
CA LEU A 29 -19.14 -67.39 -12.90
C LEU A 29 -20.31 -67.60 -11.88
N TRP A 30 -21.49 -67.08 -12.23
CA TRP A 30 -22.86 -67.63 -11.95
C TRP A 30 -23.44 -67.74 -10.51
N GLY A 31 -24.53 -66.98 -10.27
CA GLY A 31 -25.75 -67.42 -9.56
C GLY A 31 -25.73 -67.52 -8.02
N ASN A 32 -26.86 -67.44 -7.31
CA ASN A 32 -28.28 -67.47 -7.71
C ASN A 32 -29.10 -66.40 -6.96
N ALA A 33 -30.34 -66.15 -7.40
CA ALA A 33 -31.32 -65.33 -6.70
C ALA A 33 -32.09 -66.12 -5.63
N ASN A 34 -32.62 -65.42 -4.60
CA ASN A 34 -34.07 -65.39 -4.35
C ASN A 34 -34.47 -64.29 -3.36
N SER A 35 -35.72 -63.83 -3.49
CA SER A 35 -36.32 -62.75 -2.69
C SER A 35 -37.18 -63.29 -1.54
N THR A 36 -37.32 -62.54 -0.44
CA THR A 36 -38.62 -62.34 0.26
C THR A 36 -38.62 -61.16 1.25
N THR A 37 -39.83 -60.62 1.42
CA THR A 37 -40.43 -59.70 2.44
C THR A 37 -39.79 -59.68 3.86
N SER A 38 -39.94 -58.66 4.72
CA SER A 38 -41.07 -57.70 4.93
C SER A 38 -40.67 -56.40 5.68
N SER A 39 -41.55 -55.38 5.65
CA SER A 39 -41.49 -54.03 6.30
C SER A 39 -41.82 -54.05 7.83
N PRO A 40 -41.97 -52.93 8.60
CA PRO A 40 -41.88 -51.48 8.27
C PRO A 40 -41.20 -50.53 9.33
N HIS A 41 -41.36 -49.20 9.14
CA HIS A 41 -41.02 -48.06 10.04
C HIS A 41 -39.51 -47.72 10.15
N SER A 42 -39.08 -46.47 10.38
CA SER A 42 -39.77 -45.22 10.78
C SER A 42 -39.42 -44.01 9.88
N ILE A 43 -40.25 -42.96 9.91
CA ILE A 43 -40.00 -41.69 9.19
C ILE A 43 -39.34 -40.67 10.13
N SER A 44 -38.46 -39.81 9.60
CA SER A 44 -38.03 -38.57 10.26
C SER A 44 -37.82 -37.45 9.22
N PRO A 45 -38.25 -36.20 9.50
CA PRO A 45 -38.18 -35.12 8.53
C PRO A 45 -36.76 -34.57 8.39
N LYS A 46 -36.33 -34.26 7.16
CA LYS A 46 -35.12 -33.47 6.93
C LYS A 46 -35.41 -32.01 7.31
N SER A 47 -34.62 -31.47 8.23
CA SER A 47 -34.57 -30.03 8.49
C SER A 47 -34.01 -29.29 7.28
N PHE A 48 -34.63 -28.17 6.92
CA PHE A 48 -34.05 -27.24 5.96
C PHE A 48 -32.96 -26.44 6.66
N GLN A 49 -31.69 -26.73 6.35
CA GLN A 49 -30.58 -25.87 6.77
C GLN A 49 -30.54 -24.65 5.85
N PHE A 50 -30.72 -23.47 6.43
CA PHE A 50 -30.48 -22.19 5.77
C PHE A 50 -29.00 -21.83 5.97
N ASP A 51 -28.18 -22.04 4.93
CA ASP A 51 -26.76 -21.67 4.96
C ASP A 51 -26.60 -20.15 4.89
N SER A 52 -26.71 -19.51 6.06
CA SER A 52 -26.36 -18.11 6.30
C SER A 52 -24.84 -17.92 6.19
N SER A 53 -24.30 -18.12 5.00
CA SER A 53 -22.89 -17.94 4.68
C SER A 53 -22.47 -16.47 4.87
N GLY A 54 -21.65 -16.22 5.89
CA GLY A 54 -21.15 -14.88 6.22
C GLY A 54 -20.27 -14.33 5.11
N SER A 55 -20.81 -13.45 4.27
CA SER A 55 -20.13 -12.89 3.10
C SER A 55 -19.05 -11.87 3.49
N SER A 56 -17.83 -12.36 3.75
CA SER A 56 -16.61 -11.57 3.95
C SER A 56 -15.95 -11.10 2.63
N SER A 57 -16.68 -11.07 1.52
CA SER A 57 -16.14 -10.90 0.15
C SER A 57 -16.91 -9.91 -0.74
N SER A 58 -17.79 -9.08 -0.17
CA SER A 58 -18.84 -8.36 -0.91
C SER A 58 -18.50 -6.94 -1.43
N THR A 59 -17.30 -6.41 -1.19
CA THR A 59 -16.87 -5.09 -1.74
C THR A 59 -16.17 -5.20 -3.09
N ALA A 60 -15.27 -6.16 -3.28
CA ALA A 60 -14.45 -6.28 -4.50
C ALA A 60 -15.28 -6.39 -5.80
N ASN A 61 -16.43 -7.08 -5.75
CA ASN A 61 -17.35 -7.22 -6.89
C ASN A 61 -18.21 -5.97 -7.19
N LYS A 62 -18.06 -4.88 -6.42
CA LYS A 62 -18.77 -3.61 -6.62
C LYS A 62 -17.86 -2.48 -7.12
N MET A 63 -16.57 -2.75 -7.26
CA MET A 63 -15.58 -1.73 -7.61
C MET A 63 -15.67 -1.37 -9.10
N SER A 64 -15.66 -0.08 -9.42
CA SER A 64 -15.65 0.35 -10.83
C SER A 64 -14.32 -0.06 -11.50
N PRO A 65 -14.29 -0.24 -12.84
CA PRO A 65 -13.05 -0.58 -13.54
C PRO A 65 -11.91 0.39 -13.23
N LEU A 66 -12.20 1.70 -13.18
CA LEU A 66 -11.24 2.74 -12.88
C LEU A 66 -10.52 2.50 -11.53
N ILE A 67 -11.27 2.28 -10.45
CA ILE A 67 -10.70 2.05 -9.11
C ILE A 67 -9.97 0.71 -9.04
N ARG A 68 -10.49 -0.33 -9.69
CA ARG A 68 -9.81 -1.63 -9.76
C ARG A 68 -8.45 -1.51 -10.46
N ASP A 69 -8.40 -0.79 -11.56
CA ASP A 69 -7.19 -0.62 -12.35
C ASP A 69 -6.19 0.31 -11.60
N PHE A 70 -6.67 1.24 -10.75
CA PHE A 70 -5.83 2.00 -9.80
C PHE A 70 -5.20 1.09 -8.73
N VAL A 71 -6.02 0.26 -8.07
CA VAL A 71 -5.55 -0.63 -6.99
C VAL A 71 -4.59 -1.70 -7.50
N GLN A 72 -4.72 -2.13 -8.77
CA GLN A 72 -3.73 -3.00 -9.43
C GLN A 72 -2.38 -2.32 -9.69
N GLY A 73 -2.30 -0.99 -9.64
CA GLY A 73 -1.06 -0.21 -9.83
C GLY A 73 -0.26 0.06 -8.54
N LEU A 74 -0.62 -0.55 -7.40
CA LEU A 74 0.04 -0.33 -6.10
C LEU A 74 0.98 -1.50 -5.71
N ASP A 75 2.25 -1.21 -5.42
CA ASP A 75 3.11 -2.07 -4.59
C ASP A 75 3.41 -1.39 -3.24
N ASP A 76 2.52 -1.61 -2.26
CA ASP A 76 2.73 -1.16 -0.87
C ASP A 76 3.96 -1.79 -0.20
N SER A 77 4.41 -2.96 -0.68
CA SER A 77 5.62 -3.62 -0.17
C SER A 77 6.89 -2.96 -0.69
N GLU A 78 6.86 -2.35 -1.88
CA GLU A 78 7.98 -1.55 -2.40
C GLU A 78 8.22 -0.30 -1.57
N TRP A 79 7.17 0.37 -1.09
CA TRP A 79 7.31 1.54 -0.23
C TRP A 79 8.07 1.20 1.07
N GLN A 80 7.64 0.16 1.80
CA GLN A 80 8.31 -0.27 3.03
C GLN A 80 9.73 -0.81 2.76
N ARG A 81 9.91 -1.58 1.69
CA ARG A 81 11.22 -2.10 1.25
C ARG A 81 12.21 -0.97 0.97
N SER A 82 11.75 0.09 0.31
CA SER A 82 12.55 1.29 0.01
C SER A 82 12.93 2.05 1.26
N LEU A 83 11.96 2.33 2.14
CA LEU A 83 12.16 2.97 3.44
C LEU A 83 13.21 2.25 4.28
N PHE A 84 13.01 0.96 4.57
CA PHE A 84 13.94 0.21 5.43
C PHE A 84 15.29 -0.04 4.76
N SER A 85 15.35 -0.11 3.42
CA SER A 85 16.62 -0.16 2.69
C SER A 85 17.41 1.15 2.80
N LEU A 86 16.76 2.32 2.68
CA LEU A 86 17.45 3.61 2.86
C LEU A 86 17.91 3.78 4.32
N LEU A 87 17.04 3.52 5.30
CA LEU A 87 17.40 3.59 6.73
C LEU A 87 18.62 2.69 7.05
N GLN A 88 18.67 1.48 6.49
CA GLN A 88 19.84 0.61 6.59
C GLN A 88 21.07 1.23 5.91
N ASN A 89 20.97 1.56 4.63
CA ASN A 89 22.10 2.04 3.82
C ASN A 89 22.73 3.35 4.35
N GLN A 90 21.95 4.19 5.04
CA GLN A 90 22.44 5.42 5.66
C GLN A 90 23.01 5.25 7.08
N THR A 91 22.70 4.14 7.78
CA THR A 91 23.15 3.92 9.18
C THR A 91 24.16 2.79 9.34
N TYR A 92 24.29 1.93 8.32
CA TYR A 92 25.28 0.86 8.29
C TYR A 92 26.71 1.42 8.41
N ASN A 93 27.48 0.88 9.37
CA ASN A 93 28.82 1.32 9.75
C ASN A 93 28.96 2.79 10.21
N GLN A 94 27.85 3.49 10.53
CA GLN A 94 27.88 4.83 11.15
C GLN A 94 27.62 4.73 12.65
N CYS A 95 28.51 5.23 13.50
CA CYS A 95 28.30 5.21 14.96
C CYS A 95 27.09 6.06 15.40
N GLU A 96 26.85 7.18 14.72
CA GLU A 96 25.75 8.11 14.95
C GLU A 96 25.44 8.83 13.63
N VAL A 97 24.17 9.15 13.38
CA VAL A 97 23.73 10.02 12.29
C VAL A 97 22.74 11.07 12.80
N ASP A 98 22.66 12.21 12.10
CA ASP A 98 21.57 13.17 12.31
C ASP A 98 20.25 12.55 11.83
N LEU A 99 19.34 12.31 12.78
CA LEU A 99 18.04 11.69 12.53
C LEU A 99 17.09 12.60 11.72
N PHE A 100 17.27 13.93 11.78
CA PHE A 100 16.53 14.88 10.96
C PHE A 100 17.08 14.91 9.53
N GLU A 101 18.40 14.83 9.33
CA GLU A 101 18.99 14.66 8.00
C GLU A 101 18.53 13.33 7.36
N LEU A 102 18.52 12.24 8.15
CA LEU A 102 17.99 10.94 7.73
C LEU A 102 16.50 11.00 7.35
N MET A 103 15.69 11.69 8.15
CA MET A 103 14.28 11.95 7.84
C MET A 103 14.13 12.71 6.51
N CYS A 104 14.90 13.77 6.29
CA CYS A 104 14.90 14.50 5.01
C CYS A 104 15.25 13.60 3.83
N LYS A 105 16.22 12.68 3.96
CA LYS A 105 16.58 11.72 2.90
C LYS A 105 15.46 10.72 2.57
N VAL A 106 14.73 10.25 3.58
CA VAL A 106 13.53 9.39 3.36
C VAL A 106 12.43 10.18 2.63
N LEU A 107 12.16 11.42 3.04
CA LEU A 107 11.16 12.27 2.38
C LEU A 107 11.57 12.59 0.93
N ASP A 108 12.86 12.81 0.67
CA ASP A 108 13.40 13.03 -0.68
C ASP A 108 13.24 11.79 -1.58
N GLN A 109 13.56 10.60 -1.07
CA GLN A 109 13.32 9.33 -1.78
C GLN A 109 11.84 9.13 -2.09
N ASN A 110 10.96 9.37 -1.12
CA ASN A 110 9.52 9.25 -1.30
C ASN A 110 8.98 10.23 -2.36
N LEU A 111 9.56 11.43 -2.48
CA LEU A 111 9.23 12.35 -3.57
C LEU A 111 9.62 11.81 -4.94
N PHE A 112 10.78 11.18 -5.10
CA PHE A 112 11.15 10.53 -6.37
C PHE A 112 10.16 9.42 -6.76
N SER A 113 9.79 8.56 -5.80
CA SER A 113 8.78 7.51 -6.04
C SER A 113 7.39 8.09 -6.36
N GLN A 114 7.00 9.19 -5.71
CA GLN A 114 5.73 9.88 -5.96
C GLN A 114 5.69 10.55 -7.34
N VAL A 115 6.81 11.12 -7.80
CA VAL A 115 6.95 11.69 -9.16
C VAL A 115 6.84 10.61 -10.23
N ASP A 116 7.47 9.45 -10.04
CA ASP A 116 7.37 8.34 -10.99
C ASP A 116 5.97 7.72 -11.04
N TRP A 117 5.37 7.46 -9.86
CA TRP A 117 3.97 7.02 -9.76
C TRP A 117 3.01 7.97 -10.49
N ALA A 118 3.14 9.28 -10.26
CA ALA A 118 2.30 10.27 -10.93
C ALA A 118 2.54 10.26 -12.45
N ARG A 119 3.80 10.26 -12.89
CA ARG A 119 4.18 10.26 -14.31
C ARG A 119 3.63 9.06 -15.09
N ASN A 120 3.56 7.90 -14.45
CA ASN A 120 3.05 6.65 -15.05
C ASN A 120 1.51 6.51 -14.93
N SER A 121 0.87 7.33 -14.10
CA SER A 121 -0.57 7.28 -13.85
C SER A 121 -1.42 7.83 -15.02
N CYS A 122 -2.62 7.27 -15.16
CA CYS A 122 -3.64 7.77 -16.07
C CYS A 122 -4.05 9.23 -15.76
N PHE A 123 -4.58 9.94 -16.76
CA PHE A 123 -4.79 11.39 -16.80
C PHE A 123 -3.48 12.20 -16.74
N PHE A 124 -2.64 11.94 -15.74
CA PHE A 124 -1.44 12.73 -15.47
C PHE A 124 -0.36 12.58 -16.54
N LYS A 125 -0.11 11.35 -17.04
CA LYS A 125 0.85 11.08 -18.12
C LYS A 125 0.57 11.85 -19.43
N ASP A 126 -0.68 12.26 -19.64
CA ASP A 126 -1.18 12.91 -20.86
C ASP A 126 -1.06 14.46 -20.77
N LEU A 127 -0.68 14.99 -19.60
CA LEU A 127 -0.37 16.40 -19.38
C LEU A 127 1.04 16.78 -19.85
N LYS A 128 1.24 18.08 -20.11
CA LYS A 128 2.59 18.63 -20.34
C LYS A 128 3.38 18.71 -19.04
N VAL A 129 4.70 18.59 -19.13
CA VAL A 129 5.63 18.68 -17.98
C VAL A 129 5.39 19.94 -17.14
N ASP A 130 5.12 21.09 -17.75
CA ASP A 130 4.83 22.34 -17.03
C ASP A 130 3.61 22.22 -16.10
N ASP A 131 2.57 21.48 -16.51
CA ASP A 131 1.37 21.26 -15.70
C ASP A 131 1.55 20.13 -14.69
N GLN A 132 2.25 19.06 -15.08
CA GLN A 132 2.67 17.99 -14.17
C GLN A 132 3.47 18.55 -12.98
N MET A 133 4.43 19.44 -13.25
CA MET A 133 5.23 20.12 -12.23
C MET A 133 4.35 20.95 -11.27
N LYS A 134 3.41 21.76 -11.78
CA LYS A 134 2.51 22.57 -10.93
C LYS A 134 1.64 21.72 -10.02
N LEU A 135 1.06 20.64 -10.55
CA LEU A 135 0.22 19.71 -9.77
C LEU A 135 1.02 19.02 -8.66
N LEU A 136 2.20 18.49 -8.96
CA LEU A 136 3.10 17.90 -7.96
C LEU A 136 3.56 18.93 -6.93
N GLN A 137 4.00 20.11 -7.38
CA GLN A 137 4.41 21.22 -6.50
C GLN A 137 3.28 21.70 -5.58
N HIS A 138 2.01 21.55 -5.98
CA HIS A 138 0.87 21.82 -5.09
C HIS A 138 0.64 20.70 -4.05
N SER A 139 0.71 19.44 -4.46
CA SER A 139 0.10 18.30 -3.73
C SER A 139 1.08 17.33 -3.05
N TRP A 140 2.39 17.54 -3.21
CA TRP A 140 3.41 16.59 -2.77
C TRP A 140 3.36 16.25 -1.27
N SER A 141 3.17 17.26 -0.42
CA SER A 141 3.19 17.16 1.04
C SER A 141 1.92 16.50 1.56
N ASP A 142 0.76 16.88 1.03
CA ASP A 142 -0.53 16.22 1.27
C ASP A 142 -0.43 14.71 0.95
N MET A 143 0.14 14.36 -0.20
CA MET A 143 0.37 12.96 -0.57
C MET A 143 1.37 12.25 0.35
N LEU A 144 2.44 12.89 0.82
CA LEU A 144 3.37 12.26 1.78
C LEU A 144 2.70 11.96 3.13
N VAL A 145 1.83 12.85 3.62
CA VAL A 145 1.04 12.63 4.85
C VAL A 145 0.02 11.50 4.63
N LEU A 146 -0.67 11.49 3.48
CA LEU A 146 -1.64 10.45 3.10
C LEU A 146 -0.98 9.06 2.99
N ASP A 147 0.14 8.97 2.27
CA ASP A 147 0.90 7.72 2.07
C ASP A 147 1.35 7.14 3.41
N HIS A 148 1.79 7.99 4.34
CA HIS A 148 2.17 7.57 5.69
C HIS A 148 0.97 7.14 6.55
N MET A 149 -0.18 7.81 6.44
CA MET A 149 -1.42 7.37 7.10
C MET A 149 -1.86 5.99 6.59
N HIS A 150 -1.90 5.81 5.28
CA HIS A 150 -2.22 4.53 4.63
C HIS A 150 -1.29 3.40 5.09
N GLN A 151 0.02 3.62 5.08
CA GLN A 151 1.03 2.64 5.50
C GLN A 151 0.92 2.25 6.99
N ARG A 152 0.55 3.18 7.89
CA ARG A 152 0.25 2.86 9.29
C ARG A 152 -1.10 2.14 9.47
N MET A 153 -2.12 2.51 8.69
CA MET A 153 -3.47 1.93 8.82
C MET A 153 -3.61 0.53 8.23
N HIS A 154 -2.94 0.24 7.11
CA HIS A 154 -3.15 -0.98 6.33
C HIS A 154 -1.96 -1.94 6.33
N ASN A 155 -0.73 -1.42 6.43
CA ASN A 155 0.50 -2.21 6.29
C ASN A 155 1.33 -2.28 7.59
N SER A 156 0.69 -2.01 8.74
CA SER A 156 1.25 -2.16 10.09
C SER A 156 2.59 -1.45 10.35
N LEU A 157 2.85 -0.32 9.69
CA LEU A 157 4.06 0.48 9.91
C LEU A 157 4.14 0.95 11.39
N PRO A 158 5.20 0.60 12.15
CA PRO A 158 5.31 0.95 13.57
C PRO A 158 5.68 2.42 13.79
N ASP A 159 5.43 2.93 15.01
CA ASP A 159 5.75 4.30 15.40
C ASP A 159 7.26 4.58 15.46
N GLU A 160 8.07 3.60 15.87
CA GLU A 160 9.53 3.72 15.94
C GLU A 160 10.22 2.47 15.38
N THR A 161 11.48 2.60 14.99
CA THR A 161 12.37 1.47 14.67
C THR A 161 13.77 1.69 15.23
N THR A 162 14.46 0.60 15.55
CA THR A 162 15.86 0.62 15.99
C THR A 162 16.77 0.48 14.78
N LEU A 163 17.61 1.49 14.54
CA LEU A 163 18.60 1.52 13.47
C LEU A 163 19.77 0.58 13.81
N HIS A 164 20.56 0.18 12.81
CA HIS A 164 21.62 -0.82 12.99
C HIS A 164 22.79 -0.32 13.87
N ASN A 165 22.87 0.97 14.11
CA ASN A 165 23.81 1.60 15.05
C ASN A 165 23.24 1.78 16.47
N GLY A 166 22.01 1.32 16.72
CA GLY A 166 21.34 1.41 18.02
C GLY A 166 20.55 2.70 18.27
N GLN A 167 20.63 3.70 17.39
CA GLN A 167 19.74 4.87 17.47
C GLN A 167 18.28 4.46 17.22
N LYS A 168 17.34 5.16 17.86
CA LYS A 168 15.90 5.04 17.56
C LYS A 168 15.49 6.09 16.53
N PHE A 169 14.72 5.67 15.54
CA PHE A 169 14.10 6.56 14.55
C PHE A 169 12.57 6.57 14.76
N ASP A 170 12.00 7.73 15.11
CA ASP A 170 10.55 7.93 15.18
C ASP A 170 10.00 7.95 13.74
N LEU A 171 9.46 6.84 13.28
CA LEU A 171 8.91 6.71 11.93
C LEU A 171 7.72 7.65 11.72
N LEU A 172 6.96 7.97 12.78
CA LEU A 172 5.87 8.93 12.69
C LEU A 172 6.36 10.35 12.37
N SER A 173 7.64 10.68 12.60
CA SER A 173 8.22 11.96 12.16
C SER A 173 8.06 12.20 10.66
N LEU A 174 8.00 11.13 9.84
CA LEU A 174 7.76 11.20 8.40
C LEU A 174 6.34 11.72 8.09
N GLY A 175 5.32 11.13 8.70
CA GLY A 175 3.92 11.56 8.54
C GLY A 175 3.57 12.89 9.23
N LEU A 176 4.44 13.36 10.14
CA LEU A 176 4.36 14.69 10.74
C LEU A 176 5.30 15.71 10.09
N LEU A 177 6.03 15.33 9.03
CA LEU A 177 7.03 16.15 8.33
C LEU A 177 8.01 16.87 9.30
N GLY A 178 8.42 16.18 10.36
CA GLY A 178 9.34 16.67 11.39
C GLY A 178 8.71 17.49 12.53
N VAL A 179 7.38 17.53 12.67
CA VAL A 179 6.67 18.37 13.66
C VAL A 179 5.98 17.54 14.78
N PRO A 180 6.64 17.26 15.93
CA PRO A 180 6.06 16.42 16.99
C PRO A 180 4.72 16.90 17.53
N SER A 181 4.46 18.22 17.56
CA SER A 181 3.20 18.80 18.03
C SER A 181 1.99 18.55 17.12
N LEU A 182 2.17 17.88 15.97
CA LEU A 182 1.08 17.42 15.12
C LEU A 182 0.60 15.99 15.47
N ARG A 183 1.30 15.26 16.36
CA ARG A 183 1.00 13.84 16.70
C ARG A 183 -0.47 13.63 17.09
N ASP A 184 -1.05 14.52 17.90
CA ASP A 184 -2.46 14.42 18.32
C ASP A 184 -3.45 14.69 17.19
N ARG A 185 -3.18 15.64 16.29
CA ARG A 185 -4.06 15.92 15.14
C ARG A 185 -3.97 14.81 14.10
N PHE A 186 -2.77 14.27 13.86
CA PHE A 186 -2.58 13.08 13.02
C PHE A 186 -3.38 11.89 13.58
N ALA A 187 -3.35 11.67 14.89
CA ALA A 187 -4.15 10.63 15.54
C ALA A 187 -5.66 10.87 15.38
N GLN A 188 -6.15 12.11 15.56
CA GLN A 188 -7.55 12.47 15.35
C GLN A 188 -8.01 12.23 13.90
N VAL A 189 -7.18 12.59 12.90
CA VAL A 189 -7.45 12.30 11.48
C VAL A 189 -7.47 10.78 11.23
N THR A 190 -6.50 10.04 11.77
CA THR A 190 -6.43 8.57 11.67
C THR A 190 -7.69 7.91 12.23
N ILE A 191 -8.20 8.37 13.38
CA ILE A 191 -9.44 7.85 13.99
C ILE A 191 -10.65 8.12 13.07
N LYS A 192 -10.78 9.32 12.50
CA LYS A 192 -11.87 9.65 11.55
C LYS A 192 -11.84 8.73 10.32
N LEU A 193 -10.66 8.43 9.77
CA LEU A 193 -10.51 7.49 8.66
C LEU A 193 -10.88 6.04 9.07
N GLN A 194 -10.51 5.61 10.28
CA GLN A 194 -10.89 4.29 10.83
C GLN A 194 -12.40 4.16 11.11
N GLU A 195 -13.07 5.23 11.51
CA GLU A 195 -14.54 5.29 11.65
C GLU A 195 -15.24 5.16 10.29
N LEU A 196 -14.74 5.87 9.28
CA LEU A 196 -15.24 5.82 7.89
C LEU A 196 -14.94 4.51 7.15
N LYS A 197 -14.20 3.58 7.77
CA LYS A 197 -13.67 2.37 7.14
C LYS A 197 -12.98 2.71 5.82
N PHE A 198 -12.08 3.69 5.90
CA PHE A 198 -11.11 4.01 4.87
C PHE A 198 -10.32 2.75 4.49
N ASP A 199 -10.19 2.49 3.19
CA ASP A 199 -9.46 1.34 2.63
C ASP A 199 -8.50 1.76 1.50
N ILE A 200 -7.85 0.77 0.88
CA ILE A 200 -6.90 0.95 -0.23
C ILE A 200 -7.55 1.68 -1.42
N SER A 201 -8.85 1.45 -1.65
CA SER A 201 -9.64 2.01 -2.74
C SER A 201 -9.96 3.49 -2.48
N ASP A 202 -10.38 3.82 -1.26
CA ASP A 202 -10.55 5.20 -0.81
C ASP A 202 -9.21 5.95 -0.87
N TYR A 203 -8.12 5.35 -0.37
CA TYR A 203 -6.77 5.90 -0.38
C TYR A 203 -6.33 6.30 -1.79
N ILE A 204 -6.36 5.39 -2.76
CA ILE A 204 -5.85 5.70 -4.10
C ILE A 204 -6.73 6.73 -4.82
N CYS A 205 -8.05 6.69 -4.62
CA CYS A 205 -8.94 7.74 -5.14
C CYS A 205 -8.63 9.11 -4.51
N VAL A 206 -8.45 9.19 -3.19
CA VAL A 206 -8.06 10.45 -2.52
C VAL A 206 -6.70 10.94 -3.02
N LYS A 207 -5.72 10.04 -3.22
CA LYS A 207 -4.41 10.39 -3.77
C LYS A 207 -4.52 11.01 -5.18
N PHE A 208 -5.36 10.42 -6.04
CA PHE A 208 -5.68 10.99 -7.35
C PHE A 208 -6.42 12.35 -7.26
N LEU A 209 -7.34 12.53 -6.31
CA LEU A 209 -8.05 13.81 -6.11
C LEU A 209 -7.13 14.93 -5.61
N LEU A 210 -6.13 14.61 -4.79
CA LEU A 210 -5.09 15.56 -4.35
C LEU A 210 -4.16 15.95 -5.51
N LEU A 211 -3.77 14.99 -6.34
CA LEU A 211 -2.89 15.21 -7.51
C LEU A 211 -3.60 16.00 -8.61
N LEU A 212 -4.83 15.61 -8.97
CA LEU A 212 -5.63 16.20 -10.05
C LEU A 212 -6.46 17.38 -9.54
N ASN A 213 -5.82 18.42 -9.00
CA ASN A 213 -6.51 19.63 -8.56
C ASN A 213 -6.63 20.67 -9.71
N PRO A 214 -7.83 20.95 -10.25
CA PRO A 214 -7.99 21.91 -11.35
C PRO A 214 -7.82 23.38 -10.94
N ASP A 215 -7.87 23.70 -9.64
CA ASP A 215 -7.73 25.06 -9.10
C ASP A 215 -6.26 25.46 -8.85
N VAL A 216 -5.30 24.59 -9.19
CA VAL A 216 -3.87 24.94 -9.22
C VAL A 216 -3.63 26.04 -10.25
N ARG A 217 -3.01 27.14 -9.81
CA ARG A 217 -2.82 28.34 -10.63
C ARG A 217 -1.88 28.06 -11.82
N GLY A 218 -2.27 28.55 -12.99
CA GLY A 218 -1.44 28.50 -14.20
C GLY A 218 -1.38 27.15 -14.89
N ILE A 219 -2.21 26.16 -14.52
CA ILE A 219 -2.42 24.94 -15.32
C ILE A 219 -2.93 25.34 -16.71
N MET A 220 -2.27 24.85 -17.77
CA MET A 220 -2.61 25.16 -19.16
C MET A 220 -3.77 24.30 -19.67
N ASN A 221 -3.79 23.01 -19.34
CA ASN A 221 -4.84 22.08 -19.73
C ASN A 221 -5.82 21.80 -18.57
N ARG A 222 -6.46 22.85 -18.02
CA ARG A 222 -7.37 22.71 -16.86
C ARG A 222 -8.47 21.68 -17.13
N THR A 223 -9.11 21.74 -18.31
CA THR A 223 -10.23 20.86 -18.66
C THR A 223 -9.90 19.38 -18.50
N HIS A 224 -8.72 18.93 -18.90
CA HIS A 224 -8.29 17.54 -18.73
C HIS A 224 -8.03 17.15 -17.26
N VAL A 225 -7.55 18.09 -16.44
CA VAL A 225 -7.40 17.88 -14.98
C VAL A 225 -8.78 17.80 -14.31
N GLU A 226 -9.70 18.66 -14.73
CA GLU A 226 -11.09 18.77 -14.25
C GLU A 226 -11.90 17.51 -14.62
N GLU A 227 -11.83 17.06 -15.87
CA GLU A 227 -12.41 15.79 -16.34
C GLU A 227 -11.85 14.57 -15.59
N GLY A 228 -10.54 14.55 -15.31
CA GLY A 228 -9.91 13.48 -14.51
C GLY A 228 -10.37 13.50 -13.05
N HIS A 229 -10.43 14.68 -12.44
CA HIS A 229 -10.92 14.88 -11.08
C HIS A 229 -12.37 14.42 -10.93
N GLU A 230 -13.28 14.86 -11.82
CA GLU A 230 -14.69 14.47 -11.80
C GLU A 230 -14.88 12.95 -11.95
N GLN A 231 -14.11 12.30 -12.83
CA GLN A 231 -14.17 10.84 -13.01
C GLN A 231 -13.79 10.07 -11.74
N VAL A 232 -12.70 10.48 -11.08
CA VAL A 232 -12.27 9.86 -9.81
C VAL A 232 -13.25 10.18 -8.68
N GLN A 233 -13.72 11.42 -8.59
CA GLN A 233 -14.66 11.87 -7.56
C GLN A 233 -15.99 11.10 -7.65
N LYS A 234 -16.54 10.96 -8.86
CA LYS A 234 -17.75 10.19 -9.14
C LYS A 234 -17.56 8.71 -8.81
N ALA A 235 -16.43 8.12 -9.20
CA ALA A 235 -16.13 6.71 -8.90
C ALA A 235 -16.03 6.47 -7.38
N LEU A 236 -15.36 7.35 -6.64
CA LEU A 236 -15.25 7.27 -5.19
C LEU A 236 -16.60 7.45 -4.47
N LEU A 237 -17.45 8.36 -4.96
CA LEU A 237 -18.82 8.53 -4.46
C LEU A 237 -19.65 7.25 -4.66
N GLU A 238 -19.60 6.65 -5.86
CA GLU A 238 -20.28 5.39 -6.15
C GLU A 238 -19.75 4.23 -5.30
N TYR A 239 -18.43 4.15 -5.10
CA TYR A 239 -17.80 3.17 -4.22
C TYR A 239 -18.23 3.33 -2.76
N CYS A 240 -18.27 4.56 -2.25
CA CYS A 240 -18.75 4.87 -0.89
C CYS A 240 -20.20 4.40 -0.70
N VAL A 241 -21.10 4.73 -1.63
CA VAL A 241 -22.53 4.41 -1.52
C VAL A 241 -22.81 2.91 -1.68
N THR A 242 -22.15 2.25 -2.63
CA THR A 242 -22.41 0.83 -2.94
C THR A 242 -21.62 -0.14 -2.06
N GLY A 243 -20.37 0.19 -1.74
CA GLY A 243 -19.48 -0.60 -0.89
C GLY A 243 -19.79 -0.47 0.60
N TYR A 244 -20.14 0.73 1.06
CA TYR A 244 -20.32 1.07 2.48
C TYR A 244 -21.71 1.68 2.82
N PRO A 245 -22.84 1.09 2.39
CA PRO A 245 -24.18 1.65 2.62
C PRO A 245 -24.56 1.81 4.10
N GLN A 246 -23.88 1.10 5.01
CA GLN A 246 -24.02 1.24 6.46
C GLN A 246 -23.36 2.51 7.02
N ILE A 247 -22.46 3.16 6.28
CA ILE A 247 -21.75 4.38 6.68
C ILE A 247 -22.43 5.56 6.01
N GLN A 248 -23.44 6.11 6.67
CA GLN A 248 -24.17 7.29 6.20
C GLN A 248 -23.18 8.40 5.82
N ASP A 249 -23.30 8.87 4.57
CA ASP A 249 -22.55 10.01 4.04
C ASP A 249 -21.01 9.84 4.06
N LYS A 250 -20.50 8.60 3.88
CA LYS A 250 -19.05 8.30 3.86
C LYS A 250 -18.26 9.25 2.96
N PHE A 251 -18.74 9.52 1.74
CA PHE A 251 -18.04 10.36 0.76
C PHE A 251 -17.79 11.78 1.28
N ASN A 252 -18.85 12.52 1.66
CA ASN A 252 -18.68 13.91 2.10
C ASN A 252 -17.90 13.99 3.42
N LYS A 253 -18.05 13.00 4.31
CA LYS A 253 -17.23 12.90 5.52
C LYS A 253 -15.74 12.67 5.21
N LEU A 254 -15.42 11.85 4.21
CA LEU A 254 -14.04 11.66 3.74
C LEU A 254 -13.48 12.94 3.10
N MET A 255 -14.26 13.65 2.29
CA MET A 255 -13.85 14.95 1.73
C MET A 255 -13.61 16.00 2.83
N ASN A 256 -14.43 16.00 3.90
CA ASN A 256 -14.26 16.87 5.06
C ASN A 256 -13.00 16.56 5.91
N VAL A 257 -12.35 15.40 5.73
CA VAL A 257 -11.06 15.10 6.38
C VAL A 257 -9.88 15.73 5.62
N LEU A 258 -10.00 15.98 4.32
CA LEU A 258 -8.89 16.47 3.49
C LEU A 258 -8.34 17.85 3.95
N PRO A 259 -9.16 18.84 4.38
CA PRO A 259 -8.65 20.07 4.97
C PRO A 259 -7.83 19.88 6.25
N GLU A 260 -8.11 18.82 7.03
CA GLU A 260 -7.34 18.52 8.26
C GLU A 260 -6.01 17.85 7.95
N LEU A 261 -5.97 17.01 6.92
CA LEU A 261 -4.74 16.44 6.35
C LEU A 261 -3.86 17.56 5.75
N HIS A 262 -4.47 18.51 5.04
CA HIS A 262 -3.78 19.67 4.49
C HIS A 262 -3.17 20.58 5.57
N GLU A 263 -3.85 20.76 6.71
CA GLU A 263 -3.28 21.52 7.84
C GLU A 263 -2.02 20.84 8.42
N ILE A 264 -1.98 19.50 8.47
CA ILE A 264 -0.79 18.75 8.89
C ILE A 264 0.34 18.95 7.86
N ALA A 265 0.04 18.79 6.57
CA ALA A 265 1.01 18.95 5.48
C ALA A 265 1.61 20.36 5.45
N SER A 266 0.77 21.40 5.45
CA SER A 266 1.15 22.81 5.39
C SER A 266 2.03 23.26 6.58
N ARG A 267 1.68 22.82 7.81
CA ARG A 267 2.53 23.08 8.99
C ARG A 267 3.85 22.31 8.96
N GLY A 268 3.87 21.16 8.32
CA GLY A 268 5.07 20.41 8.00
C GLY A 268 6.01 21.15 7.04
N GLU A 269 5.48 21.67 5.94
CA GLU A 269 6.23 22.49 4.97
C GLU A 269 6.85 23.73 5.61
N GLU A 270 6.11 24.43 6.47
CA GLU A 270 6.64 25.58 7.20
C GLU A 270 7.82 25.18 8.08
N HIS A 271 7.71 24.08 8.83
CA HIS A 271 8.81 23.59 9.66
C HIS A 271 10.04 23.17 8.85
N LEU A 272 9.87 22.39 7.79
CA LEU A 272 10.97 21.94 6.92
C LEU A 272 11.67 23.14 6.26
N TYR A 273 10.90 24.12 5.80
CA TYR A 273 11.46 25.36 5.24
C TYR A 273 12.25 26.17 6.26
N LEU A 274 11.72 26.38 7.48
CA LEU A 274 12.42 27.08 8.55
C LEU A 274 13.71 26.34 8.98
N LYS A 275 13.67 25.00 9.02
CA LYS A 275 14.85 24.15 9.24
C LYS A 275 15.91 24.32 8.15
N HIS A 276 15.50 24.36 6.88
CA HIS A 276 16.40 24.60 5.75
C HIS A 276 17.02 26.01 5.79
N CYS A 277 16.23 27.06 6.05
CA CYS A 277 16.74 28.43 6.19
C CYS A 277 17.77 28.58 7.32
N ASN A 278 17.65 27.78 8.39
CA ASN A 278 18.61 27.74 9.49
C ASN A 278 19.84 26.84 9.23
N GLY A 279 20.00 26.31 8.01
CA GLY A 279 21.09 25.41 7.63
C GLY A 279 21.01 24.00 8.23
N GLY A 280 19.89 23.66 8.89
CA GLY A 280 19.68 22.38 9.57
C GLY A 280 19.00 21.32 8.72
N ALA A 281 19.16 21.38 7.40
CA ALA A 281 18.61 20.41 6.44
C ALA A 281 19.50 20.35 5.17
N PRO A 282 19.54 19.23 4.44
CA PRO A 282 20.28 19.11 3.18
C PRO A 282 19.97 20.22 2.16
N THR A 283 20.96 20.54 1.32
CA THR A 283 20.82 21.43 0.15
C THR A 283 20.83 20.61 -1.14
N GLN A 284 20.27 21.14 -2.24
CA GLN A 284 20.29 20.51 -3.57
C GLN A 284 19.54 19.18 -3.65
N THR A 285 18.43 19.05 -2.91
CA THR A 285 17.55 17.87 -2.96
C THR A 285 16.15 18.24 -3.47
N LEU A 286 15.41 17.27 -4.00
CA LEU A 286 14.07 17.47 -4.58
C LEU A 286 13.08 18.05 -3.56
N LEU A 287 13.16 17.64 -2.30
CA LEU A 287 12.42 18.19 -1.17
C LEU A 287 12.60 19.71 -1.04
N MET A 288 13.82 20.22 -1.21
CA MET A 288 14.10 21.65 -1.13
C MET A 288 13.64 22.39 -2.38
N GLU A 289 13.67 21.76 -3.56
CA GLU A 289 13.07 22.34 -4.76
C GLU A 289 11.54 22.48 -4.65
N MET A 290 10.87 21.46 -4.11
CA MET A 290 9.43 21.46 -3.85
C MET A 290 9.02 22.50 -2.79
N LEU A 291 9.79 22.63 -1.69
CA LEU A 291 9.58 23.66 -0.66
C LEU A 291 9.77 25.09 -1.20
N HIS A 292 10.70 25.29 -2.13
CA HIS A 292 10.90 26.60 -2.77
C HIS A 292 9.88 26.89 -3.87
N ALA A 293 9.30 25.88 -4.52
CA ALA A 293 8.32 26.06 -5.58
C ALA A 293 7.02 26.72 -5.07
N LYS A 294 6.52 26.29 -3.90
CA LYS A 294 5.32 26.89 -3.25
C LYS A 294 5.51 28.34 -2.74
N ARG A 295 6.71 28.93 -2.87
CA ARG A 295 7.05 30.27 -2.37
C ARG A 295 7.45 31.26 -3.49
N LYS A 296 7.07 30.96 -4.74
CA LYS A 296 7.29 31.81 -5.94
C LYS A 296 5.96 32.32 -6.50
#